data_AF-A0A6V7XYQ6-F1
#
_entry.id   AF-A0A6V7XYQ6-F1
#
_cell.length_a   1.000
_cell.length_b   1.000
_cell.length_c   1.000
_cell.angle_alpha   90.00
_cell.angle_beta   90.00
_cell.angle_gamma   90.00
#
_symmetry.space_group_name_H-M   'P 1'
#
loop_
_entity.id
_entity.type
_entity.pdbx_description
1 polymer ?
#
loop_
_entity_poly.entity_id
_entity_poly.type
_entity_poly.pdbx_seq_one_letter_code
_entity_poly.pdbx_strand_id
1 'polypeptide(L)'
;MSSLFRKKRKLQYLFGSLVGEPKEMARQYPLEGQNYKIVLDLLEKHFGDKSNIKSALHASLRRMPWASKYVPEIRHTLRKIEAIVNQLTNLGENINNEQLFLEVESKMPKWVLTEIYKKKRNTIGWTLKKMLEFLDNLLKLEEDVFRAHKDLEKEKYETQTFIKPEWQRNLKYGNIKNKNFRYNFQNQWNNNNRNMAQKSTAMYAITEKKKF
;
A
#
# COMPACT_ATOMS: atom_id res chain seq x y z
N MET A 1 -40.41 21.40 -16.59
CA MET A 1 -39.04 21.80 -17.00
C MET A 1 -37.90 21.20 -16.15
N SER A 2 -38.05 21.03 -14.81
CA SER A 2 -36.96 20.53 -13.92
C SER A 2 -36.36 19.14 -14.28
N SER A 3 -37.18 18.22 -14.82
CA SER A 3 -36.75 16.85 -15.13
C SER A 3 -35.75 16.75 -16.29
N LEU A 4 -35.94 17.53 -17.36
CA LEU A 4 -35.06 17.48 -18.55
C LEU A 4 -33.68 18.06 -18.28
N PHE A 5 -33.60 19.15 -17.51
CA PHE A 5 -32.32 19.72 -17.08
C PHE A 5 -31.51 18.70 -16.27
N ARG A 6 -32.17 17.98 -15.34
CA ARG A 6 -31.54 16.91 -14.57
C ARG A 6 -31.04 15.77 -15.47
N LYS A 7 -31.83 15.34 -16.46
CA LYS A 7 -31.42 14.31 -17.43
C LYS A 7 -30.24 14.76 -18.29
N LYS A 8 -30.19 16.03 -18.72
CA LYS A 8 -29.06 16.59 -19.47
C LYS A 8 -27.76 16.53 -18.65
N ARG A 9 -27.81 16.88 -17.37
CA ARG A 9 -26.65 16.73 -16.45
C ARG A 9 -26.22 15.27 -16.29
N LYS A 10 -27.16 14.33 -16.18
CA LYS A 10 -26.84 12.89 -16.13
C LYS A 10 -26.16 12.42 -17.43
N LEU A 11 -26.65 12.87 -18.58
CA LEU A 11 -26.05 12.55 -19.88
C LEU A 11 -24.63 13.13 -20.00
N GLN A 12 -24.42 14.37 -19.55
CA GLN A 12 -23.11 14.98 -19.52
C GLN A 12 -22.12 14.19 -18.66
N TYR A 13 -22.57 13.76 -17.47
CA TYR A 13 -21.77 12.90 -16.60
C TYR A 13 -21.45 11.55 -17.26
N LEU A 14 -22.44 10.93 -17.91
CA LEU A 14 -22.26 9.69 -18.65
C LEU A 14 -21.18 9.86 -19.74
N PHE A 15 -21.29 10.89 -20.58
CA PHE A 15 -20.29 11.19 -21.62
C PHE A 15 -18.88 11.41 -21.06
N GLY A 16 -18.77 12.04 -19.89
CA GLY A 16 -17.50 12.24 -19.19
C GLY A 16 -16.89 10.94 -18.65
N SER A 17 -17.73 9.93 -18.36
CA SER A 17 -17.32 8.63 -17.80
C SER A 17 -16.97 7.60 -18.87
N LEU A 18 -17.45 7.78 -20.11
CA LEU A 18 -17.20 6.86 -21.21
C LEU A 18 -15.83 7.07 -21.84
N VAL A 19 -15.23 5.96 -22.27
CA VAL A 19 -13.95 5.90 -22.98
C VAL A 19 -14.04 4.92 -24.16
N GLY A 20 -13.18 5.10 -25.16
CA GLY A 20 -13.12 4.20 -26.33
C GLY A 20 -14.43 4.16 -27.13
N GLU A 21 -14.75 2.99 -27.67
CA GLU A 21 -15.90 2.76 -28.56
C GLU A 21 -17.26 3.15 -27.95
N PRO A 22 -17.60 2.84 -26.67
CA PRO A 22 -18.83 3.34 -26.04
C PRO A 22 -18.97 4.86 -26.10
N LYS A 23 -17.86 5.61 -25.98
CA LYS A 23 -17.86 7.07 -26.05
C LYS A 23 -18.16 7.56 -27.46
N GLU A 24 -17.54 6.96 -28.47
CA GLU A 24 -17.77 7.34 -29.87
C GLU A 24 -19.20 7.03 -30.31
N MET A 25 -19.78 5.94 -29.82
CA MET A 25 -21.19 5.60 -30.04
C MET A 25 -22.13 6.62 -29.37
N ALA A 26 -21.87 6.96 -28.10
CA ALA A 26 -22.68 7.92 -27.36
C ALA A 26 -22.62 9.34 -27.93
N ARG A 27 -21.47 9.76 -28.49
CA ARG A 27 -21.26 11.08 -29.10
C ARG A 27 -22.10 11.38 -30.33
N GLN A 28 -22.66 10.36 -30.97
CA GLN A 28 -23.57 10.53 -32.11
C GLN A 28 -24.89 11.21 -31.72
N TYR A 29 -25.18 11.30 -30.41
CA TYR A 29 -26.39 11.90 -29.87
C TYR A 29 -26.10 13.30 -29.28
N PRO A 30 -26.93 14.31 -29.60
CA PRO A 30 -26.81 15.63 -28.99
C PRO A 30 -26.93 15.61 -27.46
N LEU A 31 -26.23 16.53 -26.79
CA LEU A 31 -26.25 16.68 -25.32
C LEU A 31 -27.57 17.29 -24.82
N GLU A 32 -28.63 16.51 -24.90
CA GLU A 32 -29.99 16.90 -24.54
C GLU A 32 -30.64 15.91 -23.57
N GLY A 33 -31.49 16.40 -22.68
CA GLY A 33 -32.09 15.58 -21.63
C GLY A 33 -32.98 14.43 -22.15
N GLN A 34 -33.51 14.56 -23.38
CA GLN A 34 -34.31 13.52 -24.03
C GLN A 34 -33.46 12.30 -24.45
N ASN A 35 -32.20 12.53 -24.83
CA ASN A 35 -31.31 11.49 -25.32
C ASN A 35 -30.72 10.61 -24.22
N TYR A 36 -30.87 10.98 -22.95
CA TYR A 36 -30.30 10.22 -21.84
C TYR A 36 -30.73 8.76 -21.81
N LYS A 37 -32.03 8.49 -21.99
CA LYS A 37 -32.53 7.10 -22.02
C LYS A 37 -32.08 6.37 -23.28
N ILE A 38 -32.19 7.03 -24.44
CA ILE A 38 -31.80 6.45 -25.74
C ILE A 38 -30.34 5.98 -25.72
N VAL A 39 -29.44 6.84 -25.22
CA VAL A 39 -28.02 6.50 -25.09
C VAL A 39 -27.81 5.38 -24.08
N LEU A 40 -28.50 5.38 -22.93
CA LEU A 40 -28.39 4.28 -21.97
C LEU A 40 -28.83 2.95 -22.56
N ASP A 41 -30.00 2.91 -23.19
CA ASP A 41 -30.57 1.68 -23.77
C ASP A 41 -29.67 1.16 -24.91
N LEU A 42 -29.09 2.07 -25.71
CA LEU A 42 -28.11 1.74 -26.73
C LEU A 42 -26.85 1.12 -26.12
N LEU A 43 -26.28 1.74 -25.09
CA LEU A 43 -25.07 1.24 -24.43
C LEU A 43 -25.34 -0.09 -23.74
N GLU A 44 -26.49 -0.26 -23.09
CA GLU A 44 -26.89 -1.51 -22.48
C GLU A 44 -27.07 -2.63 -23.52
N LYS A 45 -27.68 -2.32 -24.66
CA LYS A 45 -27.84 -3.27 -25.76
C LYS A 45 -26.50 -3.74 -26.33
N HIS A 46 -25.53 -2.84 -26.49
CA HIS A 46 -24.25 -3.16 -27.13
C HIS A 46 -23.17 -3.66 -26.15
N PHE A 47 -23.17 -3.20 -24.90
CA PHE A 47 -22.11 -3.46 -23.92
C PHE A 47 -22.61 -4.06 -22.60
N GLY A 48 -23.93 -4.18 -22.40
CA GLY A 48 -24.54 -4.67 -21.16
C GLY A 48 -24.63 -6.19 -21.03
N ASP A 49 -24.10 -6.96 -22.01
CA ASP A 49 -24.09 -8.42 -21.92
C ASP A 49 -23.24 -8.89 -20.73
N LYS A 50 -23.94 -9.40 -19.71
CA LYS A 50 -23.35 -9.87 -18.45
C LYS A 50 -22.34 -10.99 -18.68
N SER A 51 -22.53 -11.86 -19.68
CA SER A 51 -21.60 -12.95 -19.99
C SER A 51 -20.27 -12.42 -20.51
N ASN A 52 -20.33 -11.44 -21.42
CA ASN A 52 -19.15 -10.76 -21.94
C ASN A 52 -18.43 -9.96 -20.85
N ILE A 53 -19.18 -9.27 -19.98
CA ILE A 53 -18.60 -8.53 -18.84
C ILE A 53 -17.87 -9.51 -17.90
N LYS A 54 -18.47 -10.64 -17.52
CA LYS A 54 -17.81 -11.67 -16.69
C LYS A 54 -16.54 -12.18 -17.35
N SER A 55 -16.61 -12.52 -18.64
CA SER A 55 -15.46 -13.01 -19.41
C SER A 55 -14.32 -11.99 -19.46
N ALA A 56 -14.64 -10.71 -19.64
CA ALA A 56 -13.68 -9.62 -19.63
C ALA A 56 -13.06 -9.40 -18.24
N LEU A 57 -13.82 -9.55 -17.16
CA LEU A 57 -13.33 -9.47 -15.79
C LEU A 57 -12.33 -10.60 -15.47
N HIS A 58 -12.66 -11.84 -15.84
CA HIS A 58 -11.74 -12.99 -15.74
C HIS A 58 -10.48 -12.79 -16.58
N ALA A 59 -10.62 -12.33 -17.83
CA ALA A 59 -9.47 -12.03 -18.68
C ALA A 59 -8.60 -10.90 -18.10
N SER A 60 -9.21 -9.91 -17.44
CA SER A 60 -8.49 -8.83 -16.76
C SER A 60 -7.69 -9.37 -15.58
N LEU A 61 -8.31 -10.22 -14.75
CA LEU A 61 -7.62 -10.88 -13.64
C LEU A 61 -6.45 -11.74 -14.15
N ARG A 62 -6.67 -12.58 -15.16
CA ARG A 62 -5.59 -13.42 -15.73
C ARG A 62 -4.44 -12.61 -16.30
N ARG A 63 -4.71 -11.49 -16.99
CA ARG A 63 -3.69 -10.63 -17.60
C ARG A 63 -2.98 -9.70 -16.60
N MET A 64 -3.46 -9.60 -15.37
CA MET A 64 -2.77 -8.79 -14.36
C MET A 64 -1.34 -9.32 -14.16
N PRO A 65 -0.35 -8.42 -14.07
CA PRO A 65 1.01 -8.82 -13.76
C PRO A 65 1.09 -9.37 -12.34
N TRP A 66 2.10 -10.19 -12.10
CA TRP A 66 2.47 -10.62 -10.76
C TRP A 66 2.87 -9.39 -9.92
N ALA A 67 2.36 -9.29 -8.69
CA ALA A 67 2.77 -8.23 -7.78
C ALA A 67 4.22 -8.44 -7.34
N SER A 68 5.00 -7.36 -7.27
CA SER A 68 6.36 -7.43 -6.74
C SER A 68 6.39 -7.74 -5.24
N LYS A 69 7.58 -7.73 -4.66
CA LYS A 69 7.77 -7.88 -3.21
C LYS A 69 7.41 -6.63 -2.40
N TYR A 70 7.16 -5.49 -3.05
CA TYR A 70 6.94 -4.21 -2.36
C TYR A 70 5.48 -4.03 -1.93
N VAL A 71 5.27 -3.73 -0.65
CA VAL A 71 3.94 -3.59 -0.04
C VAL A 71 3.00 -2.62 -0.80
N PRO A 72 3.44 -1.42 -1.26
CA PRO A 72 2.57 -0.53 -2.02
C PRO A 72 2.07 -1.12 -3.34
N GLU A 73 2.90 -1.89 -4.04
CA GLU A 73 2.51 -2.53 -5.29
C GLU A 73 1.56 -3.71 -5.06
N ILE A 74 1.79 -4.49 -4.00
CA ILE A 74 0.88 -5.56 -3.60
C ILE A 74 -0.49 -4.98 -3.22
N ARG A 75 -0.50 -3.84 -2.52
CA ARG A 75 -1.73 -3.12 -2.20
C ARG A 75 -2.49 -2.67 -3.45
N HIS A 76 -1.79 -2.10 -4.43
CA HIS A 76 -2.41 -1.71 -5.70
C HIS A 76 -3.03 -2.91 -6.42
N THR A 77 -2.31 -4.04 -6.47
CA THR A 77 -2.80 -5.30 -7.02
C THR A 77 -4.03 -5.80 -6.26
N LEU A 78 -4.00 -5.80 -4.93
CA LEU A 78 -5.13 -6.22 -4.10
C LEU A 78 -6.39 -5.39 -4.40
N ARG A 79 -6.27 -4.06 -4.49
CA ARG A 79 -7.41 -3.16 -4.79
C ARG A 79 -8.04 -3.46 -6.15
N LYS A 80 -7.23 -3.80 -7.15
CA LYS A 80 -7.75 -4.24 -8.46
C LYS A 80 -8.48 -5.57 -8.38
N ILE A 81 -7.94 -6.53 -7.64
CA ILE A 81 -8.56 -7.84 -7.44
C ILE A 81 -9.89 -7.69 -6.69
N GLU A 82 -9.92 -6.91 -5.61
CA GLU A 82 -11.16 -6.59 -4.87
C GLU A 82 -12.22 -5.98 -5.79
N ALA A 83 -11.84 -5.02 -6.64
CA ALA A 83 -12.75 -4.41 -7.60
C ALA A 83 -13.33 -5.42 -8.60
N ILE A 84 -12.51 -6.35 -9.11
CA ILE A 84 -12.95 -7.43 -10.01
C ILE A 84 -13.90 -8.39 -9.28
N VAL A 85 -13.51 -8.88 -8.09
CA VAL A 85 -14.30 -9.83 -7.31
C VAL A 85 -15.65 -9.24 -6.91
N ASN A 86 -15.70 -7.96 -6.55
CA ASN A 86 -16.95 -7.27 -6.25
C ASN A 86 -17.86 -7.16 -7.49
N GLN A 87 -17.30 -6.88 -8.67
CA GLN A 87 -18.07 -6.85 -9.90
C GLN A 87 -18.62 -8.24 -10.28
N LEU A 88 -17.80 -9.29 -10.19
CA LEU A 88 -18.25 -10.67 -10.41
C LEU A 88 -19.38 -11.07 -9.44
N THR A 89 -19.24 -10.70 -8.17
CA THR A 89 -20.27 -10.93 -7.14
C THR A 89 -21.57 -10.21 -7.49
N ASN A 90 -21.51 -8.95 -7.91
CA ASN A 90 -22.69 -8.16 -8.30
C ASN A 90 -23.39 -8.73 -9.56
N LEU A 91 -22.65 -9.45 -10.40
CA LEU A 91 -23.19 -10.17 -11.56
C LEU A 91 -23.72 -11.57 -11.20
N GLY A 92 -23.81 -11.91 -9.91
CA GLY A 92 -24.34 -13.16 -9.38
C GLY A 92 -23.44 -14.37 -9.61
N GLU A 93 -22.13 -14.16 -9.81
CA GLU A 93 -21.18 -15.25 -10.00
C GLU A 93 -20.75 -15.87 -8.67
N ASN A 94 -20.57 -17.19 -8.67
CA ASN A 94 -19.97 -17.88 -7.54
C ASN A 94 -18.46 -17.63 -7.51
N ILE A 95 -18.04 -16.68 -6.67
CA ILE A 95 -16.63 -16.33 -6.45
C ILE A 95 -15.84 -17.34 -5.62
N ASN A 96 -16.50 -18.31 -4.98
CA ASN A 96 -15.83 -19.32 -4.15
C ASN A 96 -15.60 -20.60 -4.96
N ASN A 97 -14.85 -20.47 -6.05
CA ASN A 97 -14.44 -21.59 -6.88
C ASN A 97 -12.91 -21.66 -6.96
N GLU A 98 -12.37 -22.88 -7.09
CA GLU A 98 -10.92 -23.14 -7.02
C GLU A 98 -10.14 -22.36 -8.09
N GLN A 99 -10.70 -22.24 -9.29
CA GLN A 99 -10.07 -21.50 -10.38
C GLN A 99 -9.80 -20.04 -10.00
N LEU A 100 -10.78 -19.36 -9.39
CA LEU A 100 -10.64 -17.97 -8.99
C LEU A 100 -9.64 -17.81 -7.84
N PHE A 101 -9.57 -18.77 -6.91
CA PHE A 101 -8.52 -18.81 -5.90
C PHE A 101 -7.13 -18.90 -6.53
N LEU A 102 -6.92 -19.85 -7.44
CA LEU A 102 -5.64 -20.03 -8.14
C LEU A 102 -5.25 -18.78 -8.95
N GLU A 103 -6.21 -18.15 -9.63
CA GLU A 103 -5.97 -16.92 -10.36
C GLU A 103 -5.52 -15.79 -9.44
N VAL A 104 -6.15 -15.60 -8.28
CA VAL A 104 -5.72 -14.60 -7.28
C VAL A 104 -4.36 -14.94 -6.68
N GLU A 105 -4.15 -16.20 -6.29
CA GLU A 105 -2.87 -16.66 -5.73
C GLU A 105 -1.71 -16.46 -6.72
N SER A 106 -1.95 -16.66 -8.01
CA SER A 106 -0.94 -16.44 -9.07
C SER A 106 -0.44 -14.99 -9.17
N LYS A 107 -1.16 -14.03 -8.59
CA LYS A 107 -0.81 -12.60 -8.60
C LYS A 107 -0.04 -12.16 -7.36
N MET A 108 0.12 -13.02 -6.38
CA MET A 108 0.72 -12.69 -5.10
C MET A 108 2.17 -13.19 -4.99
N PRO A 109 3.06 -12.45 -4.31
CA PRO A 109 4.40 -12.93 -4.06
C PRO A 109 4.40 -14.07 -3.02
N LYS A 110 5.45 -14.91 -3.06
CA LYS A 110 5.58 -16.10 -2.22
C LYS A 110 5.39 -15.83 -0.72
N TRP A 111 5.91 -14.71 -0.22
CA TRP A 111 5.79 -14.37 1.21
C TRP A 111 4.34 -14.14 1.61
N VAL A 112 3.56 -13.44 0.77
CA VAL A 112 2.12 -13.24 0.98
C VAL A 112 1.38 -14.57 0.91
N LEU A 113 1.68 -15.41 -0.08
CA LEU A 113 1.10 -16.75 -0.19
C LEU A 113 1.38 -17.58 1.06
N THR A 114 2.59 -17.51 1.61
CA THR A 114 2.95 -18.24 2.83
C THR A 114 2.02 -17.86 3.99
N GLU A 115 1.74 -16.57 4.17
CA GLU A 115 0.80 -16.08 5.19
C GLU A 115 -0.65 -16.51 4.91
N ILE A 116 -1.09 -16.48 3.65
CA ILE A 116 -2.41 -16.98 3.25
C ILE A 116 -2.57 -18.45 3.62
N TYR A 117 -1.61 -19.31 3.23
CA TYR A 117 -1.69 -20.75 3.48
C TYR A 117 -1.62 -21.08 4.98
N LYS A 118 -0.84 -20.33 5.77
CA LYS A 118 -0.87 -20.42 7.24
C LYS A 118 -2.25 -20.12 7.80
N LYS A 119 -2.89 -19.04 7.33
CA LYS A 119 -4.23 -18.66 7.79
C LYS A 119 -5.31 -19.66 7.33
N LYS A 120 -5.24 -20.10 6.07
CA LYS A 120 -6.17 -21.06 5.44
C LYS A 120 -6.23 -22.38 6.23
N ARG A 121 -5.10 -22.93 6.65
CA ARG A 121 -5.02 -24.18 7.45
C ARG A 121 -5.75 -24.09 8.79
N ASN A 122 -5.85 -22.90 9.37
CA ASN A 122 -6.45 -22.67 10.68
C ASN A 122 -7.87 -22.09 10.61
N THR A 123 -8.48 -22.00 9.42
CA THR A 123 -9.76 -21.32 9.23
C THR A 123 -10.78 -22.25 8.58
N ILE A 124 -11.88 -22.51 9.28
CA ILE A 124 -13.01 -23.28 8.75
C ILE A 124 -13.83 -22.39 7.80
N GLY A 125 -14.29 -22.96 6.69
CA GLY A 125 -15.09 -22.26 5.68
C GLY A 125 -14.31 -21.13 5.02
N TRP A 126 -13.13 -21.43 4.48
CA TRP A 126 -12.30 -20.49 3.75
C TRP A 126 -13.02 -20.00 2.49
N THR A 127 -13.15 -18.68 2.33
CA THR A 127 -13.82 -18.05 1.19
C THR A 127 -12.89 -17.02 0.57
N LEU A 128 -13.14 -16.65 -0.69
CA LEU A 128 -12.33 -15.66 -1.36
C LEU A 128 -12.43 -14.29 -0.67
N LYS A 129 -13.62 -13.96 -0.14
CA LYS A 129 -13.80 -12.75 0.68
C LYS A 129 -12.94 -12.76 1.94
N LYS A 130 -12.90 -13.87 2.68
CA LYS A 130 -12.04 -14.02 3.87
C LYS A 130 -10.56 -13.91 3.51
N MET A 131 -10.16 -14.44 2.35
CA MET A 131 -8.79 -14.30 1.84
C MET A 131 -8.44 -12.84 1.57
N LEU A 132 -9.29 -12.09 0.88
CA LEU A 132 -9.06 -10.68 0.57
C LEU A 132 -9.04 -9.80 1.84
N GLU A 133 -9.96 -10.03 2.77
CA GLU A 133 -9.98 -9.34 4.06
C GLU A 133 -8.72 -9.62 4.90
N PHE A 134 -8.27 -10.88 4.91
CA PHE A 134 -7.01 -11.24 5.55
C PHE A 134 -5.81 -10.51 4.91
N LEU A 135 -5.76 -10.44 3.58
CA LEU A 135 -4.71 -9.75 2.86
C LEU A 135 -4.68 -8.24 3.14
N ASP A 136 -5.83 -7.58 3.19
CA ASP A 136 -5.89 -6.15 3.51
C ASP A 136 -5.34 -5.89 4.92
N ASN A 137 -5.74 -6.71 5.90
CA ASN A 137 -5.22 -6.64 7.26
C ASN A 137 -3.71 -6.92 7.35
N LEU A 138 -3.22 -7.94 6.63
CA LEU A 138 -1.80 -8.27 6.57
C LEU A 138 -0.98 -7.10 6.02
N LEU A 139 -1.42 -6.50 4.90
CA LEU A 139 -0.71 -5.35 4.32
C LEU A 139 -0.78 -4.13 5.23
N LYS A 140 -1.90 -3.93 5.96
CA LYS A 140 -2.02 -2.82 6.91
C LYS A 140 -1.03 -2.98 8.06
N LEU A 141 -0.88 -4.19 8.58
CA LEU A 141 0.14 -4.51 9.58
C LEU A 141 1.55 -4.19 9.06
N GLU A 142 1.89 -4.62 7.85
CA GLU A 142 3.20 -4.34 7.23
C GLU A 142 3.47 -2.82 7.08
N GLU A 143 2.45 -2.05 6.70
CA GLU A 143 2.56 -0.60 6.61
C GLU A 143 2.73 0.06 7.98
N ASP A 144 2.01 -0.40 9.00
CA ASP A 144 2.11 0.12 10.37
C ASP A 144 3.50 -0.21 10.95
N VAL A 145 4.01 -1.42 10.73
CA VAL A 145 5.37 -1.83 11.12
C VAL A 145 6.42 -0.96 10.41
N PHE A 146 6.26 -0.73 9.10
CA PHE A 146 7.17 0.13 8.35
C PHE A 146 7.19 1.57 8.88
N ARG A 147 6.01 2.13 9.22
CA ARG A 147 5.90 3.46 9.82
C ARG A 147 6.59 3.52 11.18
N ALA A 148 6.28 2.58 12.07
CA ALA A 148 6.87 2.51 13.40
C ALA A 148 8.40 2.36 13.34
N HIS A 149 8.91 1.52 12.44
CA HIS A 149 10.35 1.36 12.26
C HIS A 149 11.02 2.66 11.80
N LYS A 150 10.42 3.36 10.83
CA LYS A 150 10.91 4.64 10.33
C LYS A 150 10.93 5.72 11.42
N ASP A 151 9.92 5.75 12.28
CA ASP A 151 9.84 6.72 13.38
C ASP A 151 10.91 6.42 14.45
N LEU A 152 11.12 5.15 14.80
CA LEU A 152 12.21 4.73 15.68
C LEU A 152 13.61 5.04 15.09
N GLU A 153 13.79 4.92 13.78
CA GLU A 153 15.04 5.32 13.12
C GLU A 153 15.26 6.84 13.21
N LYS A 154 14.23 7.65 12.93
CA LYS A 154 14.32 9.11 13.09
C LYS A 154 14.67 9.50 14.52
N GLU A 155 14.02 8.91 15.52
CA GLU A 155 14.34 9.17 16.94
C GLU A 155 15.79 8.80 17.27
N LYS A 156 16.34 7.72 16.70
CA LYS A 156 17.78 7.39 16.86
C LYS A 156 18.69 8.45 16.25
N TYR A 157 18.38 8.98 15.07
CA TYR A 157 19.18 10.06 14.46
C TYR A 157 19.02 11.39 15.19
N GLU A 158 17.83 11.70 15.71
CA GLU A 158 17.55 12.92 16.47
C GLU A 158 18.20 12.88 17.87
N THR A 159 18.15 11.74 18.55
CA THR A 159 18.84 11.54 19.85
C THR A 159 20.37 11.47 19.70
N GLN A 160 20.90 10.93 18.60
CA GLN A 160 22.34 10.98 18.29
C GLN A 160 22.82 12.38 17.88
N THR A 161 22.00 13.17 17.19
CA THR A 161 22.34 14.55 16.79
C THR A 161 22.20 15.55 17.95
N PHE A 162 21.57 15.15 19.07
CA PHE A 162 21.52 15.95 20.30
C PHE A 162 22.75 15.81 21.19
N ILE A 163 23.63 14.83 20.96
CA ILE A 163 25.00 14.82 21.52
C ILE A 163 26.00 15.30 20.46
N LYS A 164 25.72 16.46 19.84
CA LYS A 164 26.81 17.28 19.31
C LYS A 164 27.34 18.12 20.47
N PRO A 165 28.54 17.84 20.99
CA PRO A 165 29.08 18.61 22.10
C PRO A 165 29.19 20.08 21.68
N GLU A 166 28.85 20.97 22.62
CA GLU A 166 28.58 22.41 22.43
C GLU A 166 29.64 23.15 21.59
N TRP A 167 30.89 22.70 21.65
CA TRP A 167 32.02 23.24 20.88
C TRP A 167 31.90 23.03 19.35
N GLN A 168 31.17 22.00 18.88
CA GLN A 168 30.92 21.82 17.43
C GLN A 168 29.92 22.86 16.89
N ARG A 169 29.04 23.42 17.73
CA ARG A 169 28.12 24.50 17.34
C ARG A 169 28.86 25.84 17.27
N ASN A 170 29.79 26.10 18.18
CA ASN A 170 30.58 27.34 18.21
C ASN A 170 31.66 27.45 17.11
N LEU A 171 32.06 26.35 16.48
CA LEU A 171 32.99 26.37 15.34
C LEU A 171 32.35 26.91 14.04
N LYS A 172 31.02 26.91 13.93
CA LYS A 172 30.33 27.35 12.71
C LYS A 172 30.14 28.87 12.64
N TYR A 173 30.25 29.57 13.78
CA TYR A 173 29.99 31.02 13.87
C TYR A 173 31.06 31.81 14.64
N GLY A 174 32.21 31.21 15.01
CA GLY A 174 33.26 31.89 15.76
C GLY A 174 34.67 31.64 15.19
N ASN A 175 35.35 32.71 14.80
CA ASN A 175 36.78 32.74 14.51
C ASN A 175 37.58 32.26 15.74
N ILE A 176 38.11 31.04 15.75
CA ILE A 176 39.02 30.59 16.82
C ILE A 176 40.28 29.97 16.21
N LYS A 177 41.28 30.82 15.96
CA LYS A 177 42.66 30.44 15.59
C LYS A 177 43.48 30.06 16.83
N ASN A 178 43.12 29.00 17.57
CA ASN A 178 44.02 28.47 18.59
C ASN A 178 44.05 26.92 18.61
N LYS A 179 45.13 26.35 18.06
CA LYS A 179 45.35 24.90 17.92
C LYS A 179 45.48 24.16 19.27
N ASN A 180 45.93 24.84 20.33
CA ASN A 180 46.14 24.22 21.64
C ASN A 180 44.82 23.90 22.36
N PHE A 181 43.75 24.65 22.08
CA PHE A 181 42.41 24.37 22.60
C PHE A 181 41.83 23.09 21.99
N ARG A 182 42.00 22.88 20.68
CA ARG A 182 41.52 21.64 20.01
C ARG A 182 42.21 20.38 20.55
N TYR A 183 43.50 20.44 20.87
CA TYR A 183 44.28 19.27 21.28
C TYR A 183 43.94 18.80 22.71
N ASN A 184 43.79 19.72 23.67
CA ASN A 184 43.48 19.37 25.05
C ASN A 184 42.06 18.79 25.22
N PHE A 185 41.06 19.31 24.50
CA PHE A 185 39.68 18.82 24.61
C PHE A 185 39.45 17.49 23.88
N GLN A 186 40.15 17.22 22.77
CA GLN A 186 40.11 15.93 22.08
C GLN A 186 40.63 14.80 22.99
N ASN A 187 41.71 15.06 23.73
CA ASN A 187 42.31 14.09 24.66
C ASN A 187 41.40 13.81 25.86
N GLN A 188 40.70 14.84 26.37
CA GLN A 188 39.73 14.68 27.46
C GLN A 188 38.50 13.85 27.04
N TRP A 189 38.01 14.06 25.81
CA TRP A 189 36.88 13.29 25.25
C TRP A 189 37.26 11.83 24.99
N ASN A 190 38.44 11.57 24.45
CA ASN A 190 38.96 10.22 24.23
C ASN A 190 39.14 9.46 25.56
N ASN A 191 39.59 10.14 26.63
CA ASN A 191 39.72 9.52 27.95
C ASN A 191 38.36 9.24 28.60
N ASN A 192 37.38 10.13 28.46
CA ASN A 192 36.04 9.90 29.00
C ASN A 192 35.28 8.78 28.27
N ASN A 193 35.43 8.66 26.94
CA ASN A 193 34.82 7.56 26.19
C ASN A 193 35.49 6.21 26.46
N ARG A 194 36.82 6.18 26.69
CA ARG A 194 37.50 4.97 27.15
C ARG A 194 37.02 4.52 28.53
N ASN A 195 36.78 5.47 29.45
CA ASN A 195 36.20 5.17 30.76
C ASN A 195 34.73 4.69 30.68
N MET A 196 33.92 5.20 29.75
CA MET A 196 32.56 4.69 29.51
C MET A 196 32.55 3.27 28.92
N ALA A 197 33.44 2.99 27.96
CA ALA A 197 33.59 1.64 27.41
C ALA A 197 33.99 0.63 28.49
N GLN A 198 34.93 0.99 29.37
CA GLN A 198 35.34 0.17 30.51
C GLN A 198 34.20 -0.06 31.52
N LYS A 199 33.36 0.96 31.78
CA LYS A 199 32.15 0.83 32.64
C LYS A 199 31.08 -0.07 32.01
N SER A 200 30.91 -0.02 30.69
CA SER A 200 29.99 -0.90 29.94
C SER A 200 30.46 -2.36 29.97
N THR A 201 31.75 -2.61 29.76
CA THR A 201 32.36 -3.95 29.86
C THR A 201 32.28 -4.50 31.29
N ALA A 202 32.49 -3.65 32.31
CA ALA A 202 32.34 -4.04 33.71
C ALA A 202 30.88 -4.40 34.07
N MET A 203 29.89 -3.66 33.55
CA MET A 203 28.48 -4.02 33.73
C MET A 203 28.12 -5.36 33.08
N TYR A 204 28.63 -5.64 31.88
CA TYR A 204 28.42 -6.93 31.21
C TYR A 204 29.02 -8.11 31.99
N ALA A 205 30.23 -7.95 32.54
CA ALA A 205 30.88 -8.96 33.37
C ALA A 205 30.16 -9.21 34.70
N ILE A 206 29.52 -8.18 35.29
CA ILE A 206 28.71 -8.31 36.51
C ILE A 206 27.39 -9.03 36.20
N THR A 207 26.80 -8.84 35.01
CA THR A 207 25.57 -9.54 34.62
C THR A 207 25.79 -11.00 34.25
N GLU A 208 26.98 -11.40 33.77
CA GLU A 208 27.30 -12.81 33.53
C GLU A 208 27.58 -13.59 34.83
N LYS A 209 28.20 -12.97 35.84
CA LYS A 209 28.44 -13.60 37.15
C LYS A 209 27.19 -13.81 38.00
N LYS A 210 26.04 -13.23 37.63
CA LYS A 210 24.74 -13.44 38.30
C LYS A 210 23.92 -14.60 37.69
N LYS A 211 24.48 -15.33 36.72
CA LYS A 211 23.84 -16.49 36.07
C LYS A 211 24.42 -17.84 36.49
N PHE A 212 25.25 -17.88 37.53
CA PHE A 212 25.71 -19.10 38.20
C PHE A 212 25.43 -18.99 39.70
#